data_AF-A0A370LNP2-F1
#
_entry.id   AF-A0A370LNP2-F1
#
_cell.length_a   1.000
_cell.length_b   1.000
_cell.length_c   1.000
_cell.angle_alpha   90.00
_cell.angle_beta   90.00
_cell.angle_gamma   90.00
#
_symmetry.space_group_name_H-M   'P 1'
#
loop_
_entity.id
_entity.type
_entity.pdbx_description
1 polymer ?
#
loop_
_entity_poly.entity_id
_entity_poly.type
_entity_poly.pdbx_seq_one_letter_code
_entity_poly.pdbx_strand_id
1 'polypeptide(L)'
;MFLGIIFISINSENKMLSYSANHQDKDIMFETNYHKNYEELKANENIVVIYPIFTQSAYEWGGIHDFYQDRCTECTSVEIQPFFEKRYASSGTAFSVLEFLGYNIINDIDLDKTPDILNQYEKVILLHNEYVTENEFNAITSHPNVIYLYPNALSSLITTDYETNTISLQRGPGFPDSDIKNGFDWEFDNSQFMSDWDCIDYQFYKIDNGYMLSCYPEKILQNNGIEILKRIKEL
;
A
#
# COMPACT_ATOMS: atom_id res chain seq x y z
N MET A 1 7.55 -56.90 -51.20
CA MET A 1 7.78 -56.09 -50.00
C MET A 1 6.75 -54.98 -50.03
N PHE A 2 5.82 -54.98 -49.08
CA PHE A 2 4.62 -54.15 -49.07
C PHE A 2 4.96 -52.66 -49.07
N LEU A 3 4.38 -51.90 -50.00
CA LEU A 3 4.20 -50.45 -49.90
C LEU A 3 2.70 -50.20 -49.93
N GLY A 4 2.19 -49.74 -48.79
CA GLY A 4 0.78 -49.51 -48.54
C GLY A 4 0.28 -48.17 -49.06
N ILE A 5 -0.93 -48.24 -49.60
CA ILE A 5 -2.11 -47.42 -49.33
C ILE A 5 -2.02 -45.90 -49.58
N ILE A 6 -2.72 -45.47 -50.64
CA ILE A 6 -3.51 -44.24 -50.65
C ILE A 6 -4.95 -44.68 -50.83
N PHE A 7 -5.85 -44.30 -49.92
CA PHE A 7 -7.19 -43.86 -50.29
C PHE A 7 -7.75 -42.97 -49.17
N ILE A 8 -7.98 -41.71 -49.55
CA ILE A 8 -8.72 -40.72 -48.81
C ILE A 8 -10.19 -41.10 -48.91
N SER A 9 -10.87 -41.24 -47.77
CA SER A 9 -12.32 -41.14 -47.71
C SER A 9 -12.65 -40.26 -46.50
N ILE A 10 -13.11 -39.06 -46.79
CA ILE A 10 -13.63 -38.11 -45.80
C ILE A 10 -15.09 -38.48 -45.61
N ASN A 11 -15.44 -39.02 -44.45
CA ASN A 11 -16.82 -39.09 -43.99
C ASN A 11 -16.98 -38.13 -42.81
N SER A 12 -17.80 -37.11 -43.03
CA SER A 12 -18.17 -36.09 -42.07
C SER A 12 -19.31 -36.60 -41.18
N GLU A 13 -19.02 -36.91 -39.92
CA GLU A 13 -20.04 -36.92 -38.87
C GLU A 13 -19.53 -36.21 -37.62
N ASN A 14 -20.21 -35.10 -37.35
CA ASN A 14 -20.31 -34.32 -36.12
C ASN A 14 -19.62 -34.89 -34.87
N LYS A 15 -18.58 -34.18 -34.43
CA LYS A 15 -18.36 -33.95 -33.00
C LYS A 15 -18.02 -32.48 -32.78
N MET A 16 -19.06 -31.67 -32.75
CA MET A 16 -19.00 -30.29 -32.24
C MET A 16 -18.77 -30.38 -30.73
N LEU A 17 -17.51 -30.55 -30.33
CA LEU A 17 -17.06 -30.22 -28.99
C LEU A 17 -16.91 -28.71 -28.96
N SER A 18 -17.90 -28.06 -28.36
CA SER A 18 -17.87 -26.64 -28.01
C SER A 18 -16.70 -26.38 -27.08
N TYR A 19 -15.56 -25.97 -27.64
CA TYR A 19 -14.53 -25.29 -26.90
C TYR A 19 -14.90 -23.80 -26.89
N SER A 20 -15.84 -23.42 -26.03
CA SER A 20 -16.11 -22.01 -25.79
C SER A 20 -14.92 -21.41 -25.06
N ALA A 21 -14.38 -20.35 -25.66
CA ALA A 21 -13.72 -19.21 -25.04
C ALA A 21 -13.25 -19.39 -23.60
N ASN A 22 -11.92 -19.32 -23.40
CA ASN A 22 -11.32 -18.51 -22.33
C ASN A 22 -9.80 -18.45 -22.54
N HIS A 23 -9.41 -17.58 -23.47
CA HIS A 23 -8.03 -17.09 -23.57
C HIS A 23 -8.05 -15.59 -23.80
N GLN A 24 -8.74 -14.88 -22.90
CA GLN A 24 -8.80 -13.42 -22.90
C GLN A 24 -9.05 -12.84 -21.49
N ASP A 25 -8.43 -13.40 -20.45
CA ASP A 25 -8.40 -12.84 -19.09
C ASP A 25 -6.94 -12.55 -18.68
N LYS A 26 -6.28 -11.64 -19.39
CA LYS A 26 -4.90 -11.23 -19.04
C LYS A 26 -4.68 -9.75 -18.77
N ASP A 27 -5.67 -8.87 -18.91
CA ASP A 27 -5.45 -7.42 -18.74
C ASP A 27 -6.69 -6.69 -18.20
N ILE A 28 -7.31 -7.19 -17.12
CA ILE A 28 -8.28 -6.38 -16.36
C ILE A 28 -7.57 -5.88 -15.11
N MET A 29 -7.30 -4.57 -15.07
CA MET A 29 -6.76 -3.88 -13.90
C MET A 29 -7.72 -4.06 -12.71
N PHE A 30 -7.25 -4.58 -11.58
CA PHE A 30 -8.13 -5.05 -10.49
C PHE A 30 -8.96 -3.93 -9.86
N GLU A 31 -8.47 -2.69 -9.88
CA GLU A 31 -9.21 -1.50 -9.45
C GLU A 31 -10.54 -1.34 -10.21
N THR A 32 -10.65 -1.86 -11.43
CA THR A 32 -11.89 -1.86 -12.21
C THR A 32 -12.97 -2.77 -11.62
N ASN A 33 -12.63 -3.63 -10.66
CA ASN A 33 -13.60 -4.37 -9.85
C ASN A 33 -14.57 -3.42 -9.13
N TYR A 34 -14.13 -2.19 -8.83
CA TYR A 34 -14.93 -1.16 -8.17
C TYR A 34 -15.79 -0.33 -9.12
N HIS A 35 -15.71 -0.55 -10.44
CA HIS A 35 -16.42 0.27 -11.44
C HIS A 35 -17.94 0.35 -11.18
N LYS A 36 -18.58 -0.75 -10.78
CA LYS A 36 -20.03 -0.76 -10.50
C LYS A 36 -20.42 0.09 -9.28
N ASN A 37 -19.50 0.27 -8.34
CA ASN A 37 -19.68 1.06 -7.12
C ASN A 37 -18.98 2.43 -7.22
N TYR A 38 -18.47 2.80 -8.39
CA TYR A 38 -17.67 4.01 -8.57
C TYR A 38 -18.37 5.26 -8.03
N GLU A 39 -19.62 5.51 -8.42
CA GLU A 39 -20.36 6.70 -7.97
C GLU A 39 -20.55 6.76 -6.45
N GLU A 40 -20.67 5.61 -5.81
CA GLU A 40 -20.79 5.48 -4.36
C GLU A 40 -19.43 5.68 -3.67
N LEU A 41 -18.34 5.20 -4.27
CA LEU A 41 -17.01 5.12 -3.67
C LEU A 41 -16.06 6.27 -4.08
N LYS A 42 -16.38 7.04 -5.12
CA LYS A 42 -15.52 8.11 -5.65
C LYS A 42 -15.19 9.15 -4.59
N ALA A 43 -14.04 9.79 -4.72
CA ALA A 43 -13.53 10.72 -3.73
C ALA A 43 -14.44 11.92 -3.44
N ASN A 44 -14.20 12.53 -2.27
CA ASN A 44 -14.60 13.91 -1.97
C ASN A 44 -13.36 14.80 -2.15
N GLU A 45 -13.52 16.02 -2.66
CA GLU A 45 -12.42 16.91 -3.07
C GLU A 45 -11.48 17.30 -1.90
N ASN A 46 -11.95 17.20 -0.65
CA ASN A 46 -11.19 17.60 0.55
C ASN A 46 -10.46 16.44 1.25
N ILE A 47 -10.29 15.28 0.59
CA ILE A 47 -9.57 14.12 1.14
C ILE A 47 -8.26 13.95 0.39
N VAL A 48 -7.17 13.71 1.14
CA VAL A 48 -5.86 13.36 0.57
C VAL A 48 -5.41 11.98 1.03
N VAL A 49 -4.74 11.26 0.13
CA VAL A 49 -4.03 10.01 0.41
C VAL A 49 -2.53 10.30 0.36
N ILE A 50 -1.79 9.85 1.38
CA ILE A 50 -0.33 9.96 1.42
C ILE A 50 0.26 8.63 0.98
N TYR A 51 1.01 8.63 -0.12
CA TYR A 51 1.73 7.46 -0.60
C TYR A 51 3.13 7.34 0.04
N PRO A 52 3.58 6.13 0.43
CA PRO A 52 4.81 5.97 1.20
C PRO A 52 6.03 5.64 0.32
N ILE A 53 6.60 6.62 -0.40
CA ILE A 53 7.83 6.43 -1.20
C ILE A 53 9.02 6.06 -0.31
N PHE A 54 9.13 6.61 0.90
CA PHE A 54 10.21 6.26 1.81
C PHE A 54 10.14 4.82 2.26
N THR A 55 8.94 4.31 2.54
CA THR A 55 8.75 2.89 2.84
C THR A 55 9.01 2.03 1.61
N GLN A 56 8.52 2.41 0.42
CA GLN A 56 8.88 1.72 -0.81
C GLN A 56 10.40 1.60 -0.98
N SER A 57 11.13 2.70 -0.76
CA SER A 57 12.59 2.76 -0.88
C SER A 57 13.27 1.90 0.17
N ALA A 58 12.80 1.93 1.42
CA ALA A 58 13.32 1.09 2.51
C ALA A 58 13.21 -0.41 2.23
N TYR A 59 12.22 -0.82 1.44
CA TYR A 59 11.96 -2.21 1.04
C TYR A 59 12.71 -2.64 -0.23
N GLU A 60 13.52 -1.78 -0.85
CA GLU A 60 14.40 -2.18 -1.94
C GLU A 60 15.49 -3.14 -1.46
N TRP A 61 16.03 -3.92 -2.40
CA TRP A 61 17.13 -4.82 -2.10
C TRP A 61 18.36 -4.03 -1.64
N GLY A 62 18.93 -4.43 -0.49
CA GLY A 62 19.99 -3.67 0.17
C GLY A 62 19.49 -2.41 0.89
N GLY A 63 18.18 -2.27 1.07
CA GLY A 63 17.55 -1.20 1.86
C GLY A 63 17.41 -1.53 3.34
N ILE A 64 16.77 -0.62 4.07
CA ILE A 64 16.58 -0.67 5.53
C ILE A 64 15.82 -1.94 5.98
N HIS A 65 14.90 -2.45 5.16
CA HIS A 65 14.19 -3.68 5.49
C HIS A 65 15.13 -4.90 5.56
N ASP A 66 16.17 -4.97 4.71
CA ASP A 66 17.15 -6.05 4.74
C ASP A 66 18.03 -6.00 6.00
N PHE A 67 18.19 -4.82 6.62
CA PHE A 67 18.80 -4.68 7.95
C PHE A 67 17.95 -5.37 9.02
N TYR A 68 16.64 -5.09 9.09
CA TYR A 68 15.75 -5.74 10.04
C TYR A 68 15.54 -7.25 9.79
N GLN A 69 15.85 -7.74 8.60
CA GLN A 69 15.79 -9.16 8.25
C GLN A 69 17.10 -9.91 8.52
N ASP A 70 18.10 -9.27 9.16
CA ASP A 70 19.45 -9.80 9.37
C ASP A 70 20.16 -10.23 8.07
N ARG A 71 19.77 -9.65 6.93
CA ARG A 71 20.36 -9.94 5.61
C ARG A 71 21.52 -9.02 5.28
N CYS A 72 21.59 -7.84 5.91
CA CYS A 72 22.64 -6.85 5.70
C CYS A 72 22.84 -5.96 6.94
N THR A 73 24.01 -5.99 7.57
CA THR A 73 24.28 -5.21 8.80
C THR A 73 24.54 -3.72 8.56
N GLU A 74 24.89 -3.33 7.33
CA GLU A 74 25.25 -1.95 6.97
C GLU A 74 24.12 -1.21 6.24
N CYS A 75 22.99 -1.88 5.97
CA CYS A 75 21.91 -1.36 5.14
C CYS A 75 20.97 -0.44 5.94
N THR A 76 21.49 0.57 6.62
CA THR A 76 20.69 1.56 7.36
C THR A 76 20.36 2.80 6.54
N SER A 77 20.79 2.84 5.27
CA SER A 77 20.50 3.94 4.33
C SER A 77 20.19 3.39 2.94
N VAL A 78 19.33 4.07 2.19
CA VAL A 78 18.94 3.67 0.83
C VAL A 78 18.59 4.88 -0.03
N GLU A 79 18.74 4.75 -1.34
CA GLU A 79 18.32 5.77 -2.31
C GLU A 79 16.79 5.85 -2.41
N ILE A 80 16.28 7.08 -2.46
CA ILE A 80 14.85 7.38 -2.62
C ILE A 80 14.42 7.03 -4.05
N GLN A 81 13.40 6.19 -4.18
CA GLN A 81 12.83 5.81 -5.46
C GLN A 81 12.03 6.97 -6.09
N PRO A 82 12.22 7.29 -7.39
CA PRO A 82 11.59 8.46 -8.01
C PRO A 82 10.19 8.18 -8.59
N PHE A 83 9.60 7.01 -8.33
CA PHE A 83 8.32 6.59 -8.92
C PHE A 83 7.46 5.78 -7.94
N PHE A 84 6.17 5.70 -8.23
CA PHE A 84 5.21 4.85 -7.54
C PHE A 84 5.32 3.42 -8.08
N GLU A 85 5.92 2.51 -7.32
CA GLU A 85 6.06 1.11 -7.75
C GLU A 85 4.82 0.27 -7.46
N LYS A 86 4.01 0.70 -6.48
CA LYS A 86 2.75 0.04 -6.12
C LYS A 86 2.95 -1.43 -5.72
N ARG A 87 3.93 -1.71 -4.85
CA ARG A 87 4.17 -3.05 -4.28
C ARG A 87 3.28 -3.30 -3.06
N TYR A 88 3.16 -4.57 -2.68
CA TYR A 88 2.42 -5.00 -1.48
C TYR A 88 2.88 -4.25 -0.22
N ALA A 89 4.18 -4.10 -0.02
CA ALA A 89 4.79 -3.43 1.13
C ALA A 89 4.59 -1.90 1.15
N SER A 90 4.27 -1.29 0.00
CA SER A 90 4.03 0.15 -0.15
C SER A 90 2.57 0.46 -0.51
N SER A 91 1.65 -0.40 -0.04
CA SER A 91 0.19 -0.21 -0.21
C SER A 91 -0.27 -0.12 -1.67
N GLY A 92 0.36 -0.87 -2.56
CA GLY A 92 0.11 -0.81 -4.00
C GLY A 92 -1.34 -1.04 -4.39
N THR A 93 -2.03 -1.96 -3.73
CA THR A 93 -3.43 -2.24 -4.00
C THR A 93 -4.32 -1.09 -3.58
N ALA A 94 -4.17 -0.57 -2.34
CA ALA A 94 -4.93 0.59 -1.89
C ALA A 94 -4.67 1.82 -2.76
N PHE A 95 -3.41 2.07 -3.12
CA PHE A 95 -3.04 3.18 -3.99
C PHE A 95 -3.80 3.12 -5.31
N SER A 96 -3.74 2.00 -6.04
CA SER A 96 -4.40 1.89 -7.35
C SER A 96 -5.93 2.03 -7.24
N VAL A 97 -6.53 1.50 -6.17
CA VAL A 97 -7.97 1.62 -5.95
C VAL A 97 -8.38 3.07 -5.63
N LEU A 98 -7.67 3.72 -4.72
CA LEU A 98 -7.97 5.11 -4.32
C LEU A 98 -7.67 6.09 -5.47
N GLU A 99 -6.59 5.86 -6.23
CA GLU A 99 -6.28 6.59 -7.47
C GLU A 99 -7.43 6.43 -8.48
N PHE A 100 -7.86 5.19 -8.73
CA PHE A 100 -8.99 4.91 -9.63
C PHE A 100 -10.26 5.64 -9.18
N LEU A 101 -10.56 5.64 -7.89
CA LEU A 101 -11.72 6.33 -7.30
C LEU A 101 -11.58 7.86 -7.25
N GLY A 102 -10.47 8.42 -7.73
CA GLY A 102 -10.27 9.86 -7.89
C GLY A 102 -9.86 10.59 -6.62
N TYR A 103 -9.26 9.91 -5.64
CA TYR A 103 -8.74 10.57 -4.44
C TYR A 103 -7.51 11.43 -4.79
N ASN A 104 -7.36 12.58 -4.13
CA ASN A 104 -6.14 13.35 -4.25
C ASN A 104 -4.99 12.56 -3.63
N ILE A 105 -3.85 12.51 -4.32
CA ILE A 105 -2.68 11.79 -3.84
C ILE A 105 -1.51 12.75 -3.76
N ILE A 106 -0.84 12.74 -2.61
CA ILE A 106 0.51 13.28 -2.42
C ILE A 106 1.43 12.14 -2.01
N ASN A 107 2.74 12.34 -2.11
CA ASN A 107 3.72 11.42 -1.54
C ASN A 107 4.32 12.01 -0.26
N ASP A 108 4.95 11.14 0.53
CA ASP A 108 5.69 11.48 1.74
C ASP A 108 6.89 12.42 1.52
N ILE A 109 7.48 12.46 0.32
CA ILE A 109 8.52 13.45 -0.02
C ILE A 109 7.96 14.88 -0.04
N ASP A 110 6.80 15.07 -0.68
CA ASP A 110 6.12 16.36 -0.74
C ASP A 110 5.68 16.81 0.67
N LEU A 111 5.25 15.85 1.49
CA LEU A 111 4.87 16.08 2.88
C LEU A 111 6.06 16.46 3.77
N ASP A 112 7.19 15.75 3.68
CA ASP A 112 8.41 16.08 4.44
C ASP A 112 8.89 17.51 4.11
N LYS A 113 8.85 17.89 2.83
CA LYS A 113 9.27 19.23 2.37
C LYS A 113 8.25 20.32 2.72
N THR A 114 6.96 20.00 2.73
CA THR A 114 5.88 20.97 2.95
C THR A 114 4.81 20.42 3.90
N PRO A 115 5.08 20.30 5.21
CA PRO A 115 4.16 19.72 6.18
C PRO A 115 2.76 20.37 6.22
N ASP A 116 2.72 21.70 6.06
CA ASP A 116 1.47 22.48 6.10
C ASP A 116 0.51 22.17 4.94
N ILE A 117 0.94 21.38 3.93
CA ILE A 117 0.07 20.93 2.83
C ILE A 117 -1.16 20.16 3.34
N LEU A 118 -1.10 19.53 4.51
CA LEU A 118 -2.23 18.80 5.07
C LEU A 118 -3.36 19.73 5.55
N ASN A 119 -3.07 20.99 5.86
CA ASN A 119 -4.06 21.95 6.37
C ASN A 119 -5.17 22.31 5.36
N GLN A 120 -4.97 21.99 4.07
CA GLN A 120 -5.98 22.22 3.04
C GLN A 120 -7.01 21.08 2.92
N TYR A 121 -6.78 19.95 3.59
CA TYR A 121 -7.63 18.77 3.53
C TYR A 121 -8.41 18.62 4.83
N GLU A 122 -9.64 18.12 4.75
CA GLU A 122 -10.48 17.81 5.91
C GLU A 122 -10.14 16.44 6.51
N LYS A 123 -9.55 15.56 5.69
CA LYS A 123 -9.23 14.18 6.06
C LYS A 123 -7.97 13.72 5.33
N VAL A 124 -7.13 13.02 6.07
CA VAL A 124 -5.93 12.36 5.55
C VAL A 124 -6.13 10.85 5.62
N ILE A 125 -5.80 10.14 4.55
CA ILE A 125 -5.68 8.68 4.52
C ILE A 125 -4.19 8.36 4.43
N LEU A 126 -3.64 7.81 5.49
CA LEU A 126 -2.25 7.36 5.54
C LEU A 126 -2.18 5.89 5.09
N LEU A 127 -1.31 5.62 4.12
CA LEU A 127 -1.02 4.26 3.66
C LEU A 127 0.04 3.62 4.59
N HIS A 128 0.81 2.63 4.12
CA HIS A 128 1.85 1.97 4.91
C HIS A 128 3.12 2.81 5.00
N ASN A 129 3.00 4.03 5.55
CA ASN A 129 4.10 4.92 5.86
C ASN A 129 4.83 4.41 7.12
N GLU A 130 5.55 3.29 7.01
CA GLU A 130 6.32 2.69 8.10
C GLU A 130 7.56 3.53 8.46
N TYR A 131 8.26 4.01 7.43
CA TYR A 131 9.44 4.87 7.54
C TYR A 131 9.05 6.30 7.22
N VAL A 132 9.19 7.20 8.20
CA VAL A 132 8.79 8.61 8.07
C VAL A 132 9.80 9.53 8.75
N THR A 133 9.84 10.79 8.32
CA THR A 133 10.63 11.83 8.97
C THR A 133 9.89 12.43 10.17
N GLU A 134 10.62 13.21 10.99
CA GLU A 134 10.02 13.96 12.09
C GLU A 134 8.99 15.00 11.60
N ASN A 135 9.23 15.62 10.44
CA ASN A 135 8.30 16.58 9.85
C ASN A 135 6.96 15.91 9.48
N GLU A 136 7.03 14.75 8.82
CA GLU A 136 5.84 13.96 8.47
C GLU A 136 5.10 13.50 9.72
N PHE A 137 5.81 12.92 10.69
CA PHE A 137 5.21 12.45 11.94
C PHE A 137 4.42 13.56 12.63
N ASN A 138 5.02 14.74 12.77
CA ASN A 138 4.38 15.89 13.40
C ASN A 138 3.17 16.38 12.59
N ALA A 139 3.27 16.44 11.26
CA ALA A 139 2.17 16.87 10.39
C ALA A 139 0.98 15.92 10.48
N ILE A 140 1.23 14.61 10.38
CA ILE A 140 0.22 13.56 10.39
C ILE A 140 -0.47 13.51 11.77
N THR A 141 0.30 13.45 12.85
CA THR A 141 -0.26 13.31 14.20
C THR A 141 -0.96 14.58 14.70
N SER A 142 -0.62 15.75 14.15
CA SER A 142 -1.32 17.01 14.46
C SER A 142 -2.60 17.22 13.65
N HIS A 143 -2.79 16.50 12.55
CA HIS A 143 -3.99 16.63 11.72
C HIS A 143 -5.20 16.03 12.47
N PRO A 144 -6.36 16.72 12.56
CA PRO A 144 -7.45 16.33 13.45
C PRO A 144 -8.25 15.11 12.98
N ASN A 145 -8.09 14.68 11.73
CA ASN A 145 -8.80 13.54 11.15
C ASN A 145 -7.91 12.74 10.21
N VAL A 146 -7.29 11.68 10.73
CA VAL A 146 -6.43 10.77 9.98
C VAL A 146 -6.99 9.35 10.01
N ILE A 147 -7.08 8.72 8.85
CA ILE A 147 -7.32 7.29 8.72
C ILE A 147 -5.98 6.61 8.48
N TYR A 148 -5.50 5.87 9.48
CA TYR A 148 -4.34 5.00 9.37
C TYR A 148 -4.80 3.68 8.76
N LEU A 149 -4.69 3.57 7.43
CA LEU A 149 -5.26 2.45 6.68
C LEU A 149 -4.42 1.17 6.82
N TYR A 150 -3.16 1.29 7.21
CA TYR A 150 -2.25 0.17 7.41
C TYR A 150 -1.71 0.16 8.84
N PRO A 151 -1.55 -1.04 9.45
CA PRO A 151 -0.87 -1.16 10.72
C PRO A 151 0.63 -0.90 10.54
N ASN A 152 1.36 -0.71 11.65
CA ASN A 152 2.81 -0.43 11.65
C ASN A 152 3.20 0.87 10.92
N ALA A 153 2.26 1.78 10.66
CA ALA A 153 2.57 3.12 10.20
C ALA A 153 3.29 3.92 11.31
N LEU A 154 4.13 4.88 10.91
CA LEU A 154 4.92 5.74 11.79
C LEU A 154 5.87 4.98 12.73
N SER A 155 6.34 3.81 12.30
CA SER A 155 7.10 2.88 13.15
C SER A 155 8.60 3.21 13.19
N SER A 156 9.17 3.77 12.14
CA SER A 156 10.60 4.07 12.05
C SER A 156 10.84 5.54 11.68
N LEU A 157 11.67 6.20 12.48
CA LEU A 157 12.20 7.54 12.22
C LEU A 157 13.38 7.45 11.26
N ILE A 158 13.26 8.17 10.15
CA ILE A 158 14.32 8.37 9.18
C ILE A 158 14.69 9.85 9.04
N THR A 159 15.85 10.11 8.44
CA THR A 159 16.24 11.43 7.91
C THR A 159 16.40 11.35 6.41
N THR A 160 16.11 12.45 5.72
CA THR A 160 16.32 12.62 4.28
C THR A 160 17.59 13.42 4.00
N ASP A 161 18.34 13.03 2.97
CA ASP A 161 19.35 13.87 2.32
C ASP A 161 18.95 14.02 0.86
N TYR A 162 18.36 15.16 0.51
CA TYR A 162 17.90 15.43 -0.84
C TYR A 162 19.01 15.81 -1.84
N GLU A 163 20.22 16.13 -1.37
CA GLU A 163 21.36 16.35 -2.26
C GLU A 163 21.90 15.01 -2.78
N THR A 164 21.92 13.99 -1.92
CA THR A 164 22.32 12.62 -2.29
C THR A 164 21.14 11.73 -2.68
N ASN A 165 19.91 12.22 -2.55
CA ASN A 165 18.66 11.49 -2.77
C ASN A 165 18.56 10.21 -1.92
N THR A 166 18.90 10.28 -0.63
CA THR A 166 18.90 9.12 0.28
C THR A 166 18.03 9.33 1.52
N ILE A 167 17.59 8.22 2.12
CA ILE A 167 17.06 8.16 3.47
C ILE A 167 17.97 7.33 4.38
N SER A 168 17.98 7.65 5.67
CA SER A 168 18.76 6.93 6.68
C SER A 168 17.93 6.67 7.93
N LEU A 169 17.96 5.43 8.44
CA LEU A 169 17.33 5.03 9.69
C LEU A 169 18.03 5.69 10.87
N GLN A 170 17.26 6.40 11.71
CA GLN A 170 17.75 6.99 12.96
C GLN A 170 17.25 6.22 14.18
N ARG A 171 15.99 5.76 14.14
CA ARG A 171 15.36 5.05 15.26
C ARG A 171 14.19 4.20 14.79
N GLY A 172 14.03 3.00 15.30
CA GLY A 172 12.92 2.11 14.96
C GLY A 172 12.91 0.87 15.84
N PRO A 173 12.03 -0.11 15.59
CA PRO A 173 11.92 -1.30 16.41
C PRO A 173 13.27 -2.02 16.57
N GLY A 174 13.81 -2.03 17.78
CA GLY A 174 15.11 -2.64 18.09
C GLY A 174 16.34 -1.87 17.57
N PHE A 175 16.19 -0.60 17.18
CA PHE A 175 17.29 0.24 16.69
C PHE A 175 17.24 1.69 17.23
N PRO A 176 18.37 2.28 17.67
CA PRO A 176 19.69 1.66 17.82
C PRO A 176 19.77 0.69 19.02
N ASP A 177 18.84 0.82 19.97
CA ASP A 177 18.76 -0.01 21.16
C ASP A 177 17.63 -1.04 21.04
N SER A 178 17.87 -2.24 21.58
CA SER A 178 16.98 -3.40 21.40
C SER A 178 15.64 -3.30 22.13
N ASP A 179 15.49 -2.36 23.06
CA ASP A 179 14.27 -2.12 23.83
C ASP A 179 13.32 -1.08 23.17
N ILE A 180 13.78 -0.41 22.11
CA ILE A 180 12.97 0.55 21.36
C ILE A 180 11.85 -0.20 20.63
N LYS A 181 10.61 0.22 20.87
CA LYS A 181 9.42 -0.39 20.25
C LYS A 181 9.09 0.23 18.90
N ASN A 182 9.16 1.55 18.80
CA ASN A 182 9.02 2.31 17.56
C ASN A 182 9.85 3.59 17.64
N GLY A 183 10.07 4.24 16.49
CA GLY A 183 10.97 5.37 16.28
C GLY A 183 10.54 6.66 16.98
N PHE A 184 9.26 6.80 17.35
CA PHE A 184 8.69 8.05 17.84
C PHE A 184 8.13 7.97 19.27
N ASP A 185 8.24 6.81 19.93
CA ASP A 185 7.52 6.51 21.18
C ASP A 185 6.01 6.76 21.06
N TRP A 186 5.48 6.52 19.86
CA TRP A 186 4.08 6.73 19.56
C TRP A 186 3.22 5.70 20.30
N GLU A 187 2.29 6.19 21.11
CA GLU A 187 1.50 5.35 22.02
C GLU A 187 0.47 4.46 21.31
N PHE A 188 0.08 4.85 20.09
CA PHE A 188 -0.91 4.14 19.27
C PHE A 188 -0.30 3.11 18.31
N ASP A 189 0.94 2.66 18.60
CA ASP A 189 1.56 1.55 17.88
C ASP A 189 0.60 0.36 17.78
N ASN A 190 0.39 -0.08 16.54
CA ASN A 190 -0.54 -1.14 16.21
C ASN A 190 0.10 -2.25 15.36
N SER A 191 1.42 -2.38 15.44
CA SER A 191 2.24 -3.36 14.71
C SER A 191 1.79 -4.80 14.92
N GLN A 192 1.10 -5.13 16.02
CA GLN A 192 0.51 -6.45 16.26
C GLN A 192 -0.48 -6.89 15.16
N PHE A 193 -1.04 -5.97 14.38
CA PHE A 193 -1.98 -6.28 13.29
C PHE A 193 -1.30 -6.46 11.93
N MET A 194 0.02 -6.27 11.82
CA MET A 194 0.77 -6.32 10.55
C MET A 194 0.69 -7.68 9.86
N SER A 195 0.51 -8.77 10.62
CA SER A 195 0.42 -10.13 10.08
C SER A 195 -1.00 -10.58 9.70
N ASP A 196 -2.04 -9.77 9.95
CA ASP A 196 -3.40 -10.07 9.51
C ASP A 196 -3.61 -9.62 8.07
N TRP A 197 -3.17 -10.46 7.12
CA TRP A 197 -3.26 -10.18 5.68
C TRP A 197 -4.57 -10.61 5.04
N ASP A 198 -5.35 -11.44 5.74
CA ASP A 198 -6.69 -11.84 5.28
C ASP A 198 -7.69 -10.72 5.56
N CYS A 199 -7.53 -10.00 6.68
CA CYS A 199 -8.23 -8.75 6.99
C CYS A 199 -9.76 -8.95 6.96
N ILE A 200 -10.23 -10.09 7.49
CA ILE A 200 -11.64 -10.53 7.44
C ILE A 200 -12.45 -9.89 8.57
N ASP A 201 -11.97 -10.00 9.82
CA ASP A 201 -12.63 -9.50 11.03
C ASP A 201 -12.12 -8.11 11.43
N TYR A 202 -11.91 -7.26 10.42
CA TYR A 202 -11.30 -5.96 10.60
C TYR A 202 -12.15 -5.00 11.43
N GLN A 203 -11.48 -4.08 12.11
CA GLN A 203 -12.12 -2.98 12.83
C GLN A 203 -11.40 -1.67 12.53
N PHE A 204 -12.18 -0.61 12.34
CA PHE A 204 -11.69 0.75 12.51
C PHE A 204 -11.93 1.16 13.95
N TYR A 205 -10.86 1.25 14.74
CA TYR A 205 -10.95 1.75 16.11
C TYR A 205 -10.48 3.19 16.18
N LYS A 206 -11.05 3.94 17.13
CA LYS A 206 -10.80 5.36 17.30
C LYS A 206 -9.54 5.60 18.13
N ILE A 207 -8.76 6.59 17.74
CA ILE A 207 -7.66 7.20 18.51
C ILE A 207 -7.90 8.72 18.60
N ASP A 208 -6.96 9.45 19.21
CA ASP A 208 -7.13 10.88 19.47
C ASP A 208 -7.34 11.73 18.21
N ASN A 209 -6.56 11.49 17.16
CA ASN A 209 -6.58 12.26 15.92
C ASN A 209 -7.22 11.52 14.72
N GLY A 210 -7.97 10.43 14.97
CA GLY A 210 -8.69 9.73 13.91
C GLY A 210 -8.97 8.26 14.18
N TYR A 211 -8.72 7.41 13.17
CA TYR A 211 -9.08 5.99 13.19
C TYR A 211 -7.97 5.11 12.60
N MET A 212 -7.80 3.92 13.16
CA MET A 212 -6.83 2.94 12.69
C MET A 212 -7.51 1.65 12.27
N LEU A 213 -7.05 1.06 11.16
CA LEU A 213 -7.47 -0.26 10.73
C LEU A 213 -6.69 -1.35 11.48
N SER A 214 -7.38 -2.39 11.94
CA SER A 214 -6.81 -3.50 12.70
C SER A 214 -6.30 -4.68 11.84
N CYS A 215 -5.92 -4.46 10.59
CA CYS A 215 -5.37 -5.49 9.68
C CYS A 215 -4.70 -4.87 8.45
N TYR A 216 -3.98 -5.68 7.68
CA TYR A 216 -3.26 -5.28 6.47
C TYR A 216 -4.14 -5.50 5.21
N PRO A 217 -4.66 -4.44 4.57
CA PRO A 217 -5.84 -4.56 3.70
C PRO A 217 -5.55 -4.90 2.23
N GLU A 218 -4.30 -5.10 1.80
CA GLU A 218 -3.97 -5.33 0.39
C GLU A 218 -4.82 -6.43 -0.27
N LYS A 219 -4.93 -7.60 0.37
CA LYS A 219 -5.64 -8.74 -0.22
C LYS A 219 -7.14 -8.49 -0.36
N ILE A 220 -7.76 -7.91 0.68
CA ILE A 220 -9.20 -7.64 0.67
C ILE A 220 -9.53 -6.51 -0.30
N LEU A 221 -8.69 -5.47 -0.40
CA LEU A 221 -8.87 -4.37 -1.35
C LEU A 221 -8.70 -4.78 -2.82
N GLN A 222 -8.15 -5.95 -3.13
CA GLN A 222 -8.07 -6.40 -4.50
C GLN A 222 -9.45 -6.79 -5.07
N ASN A 223 -10.32 -7.40 -4.25
CA ASN A 223 -11.57 -7.99 -4.75
C ASN A 223 -12.82 -7.77 -3.89
N ASN A 224 -12.68 -7.50 -2.59
CA ASN A 224 -13.80 -7.49 -1.63
C ASN A 224 -13.77 -6.24 -0.72
N GLY A 225 -13.09 -5.17 -1.14
CA GLY A 225 -12.82 -3.99 -0.31
C GLY A 225 -13.97 -2.98 -0.20
N ILE A 226 -15.14 -3.25 -0.79
CA ILE A 226 -16.23 -2.26 -0.89
C ILE A 226 -16.62 -1.72 0.49
N GLU A 227 -16.79 -2.58 1.48
CA GLU A 227 -17.20 -2.17 2.83
C GLU A 227 -16.11 -1.38 3.57
N ILE A 228 -14.82 -1.72 3.36
CA ILE A 228 -13.70 -0.90 3.86
C ILE A 228 -13.72 0.49 3.22
N LEU A 229 -13.87 0.56 1.90
CA LEU A 229 -13.87 1.83 1.15
C LEU A 229 -15.06 2.71 1.53
N LYS A 230 -16.25 2.13 1.73
CA LYS A 230 -17.41 2.86 2.29
C LYS A 230 -17.08 3.42 3.66
N ARG A 231 -16.49 2.59 4.53
CA ARG A 231 -16.17 3.01 5.89
C ARG A 231 -15.16 4.16 5.92
N ILE A 232 -14.14 4.13 5.06
CA ILE A 232 -13.16 5.22 4.89
C ILE A 232 -13.85 6.56 4.54
N LYS A 233 -14.93 6.53 3.76
CA LYS A 233 -15.69 7.74 3.42
C LYS A 233 -16.48 8.29 4.61
N GLU A 234 -17.06 7.42 5.41
CA GLU A 234 -17.93 7.77 6.55
C GLU A 234 -17.19 8.32 7.77
N LEU A 235 -15.97 7.83 8.03
CA LEU A 235 -15.13 8.18 9.18
C LEU A 235 -14.57 9.59 9.10
#